data_AF-A0A5C6MMS2-F1
#
_entry.id   AF-A0A5C6MMS2-F1
#
_cell.length_a   1.000
_cell.length_b   1.000
_cell.length_c   1.000
_cell.angle_alpha   90.00
_cell.angle_beta   90.00
_cell.angle_gamma   90.00
#
_symmetry.space_group_name_H-M   'P 1'
#
loop_
_entity.id
_entity.type
_entity.pdbx_description
1 polymer ?
#
loop_
_entity_poly.entity_id
_entity_poly.type
_entity_poly.pdbx_seq_one_letter_code
_entity_poly.pdbx_strand_id
1 'polypeptide(L)'
;MDLTRFLGVQLDNKLEWSTNTDAVYKKAMSRLYFLRRLRSFSVCSRMLHMFYQSVMASTIFFAVVCWGAGIKAKDANKLNKLIKKAGCVVGCKLANLDKVVRDRMVLKLRTVMDNPSHPFHNTVDKLRSSFSTRLLQPRCSKERYRKSFLPSAIRLYNTS
;
A
#
# COMPACT_ATOMS: atom_id res chain seq x y z
N MET A 1 20.87 12.12 -10.76
CA MET A 1 20.03 11.15 -10.01
C MET A 1 18.61 11.60 -10.23
N ASP A 2 17.91 10.96 -11.16
CA ASP A 2 16.63 11.50 -11.63
C ASP A 2 15.51 11.00 -10.72
N LEU A 3 15.18 11.81 -9.71
CA LEU A 3 14.02 11.63 -8.86
C LEU A 3 12.83 12.32 -9.54
N THR A 4 11.89 11.55 -10.07
CA THR A 4 10.70 12.10 -10.71
C THR A 4 9.50 12.01 -9.76
N ARG A 5 8.66 13.05 -9.74
CA ARG A 5 7.40 13.02 -8.99
C ARG A 5 6.26 12.78 -9.98
N PHE A 6 5.54 11.68 -9.80
CA PHE A 6 4.37 11.33 -10.60
C PHE A 6 3.15 11.10 -9.71
N LEU A 7 2.08 11.87 -9.93
CA LEU A 7 0.84 11.83 -9.14
C LEU A 7 1.06 11.91 -7.61
N GLY A 8 2.16 12.54 -7.18
CA GLY A 8 2.51 12.63 -5.75
C GLY A 8 3.36 11.50 -5.19
N VAL A 9 3.67 10.46 -5.98
CA VAL A 9 4.63 9.40 -5.67
C VAL A 9 6.02 9.82 -6.15
N GLN A 10 7.05 9.58 -5.33
CA GLN A 10 8.44 9.80 -5.73
C GLN A 10 9.03 8.53 -6.33
N LEU A 11 9.47 8.62 -7.58
CA LEU A 11 10.05 7.53 -8.35
C LEU A 11 11.55 7.77 -8.52
N ASP A 12 12.36 6.82 -8.08
CA ASP A 12 13.77 6.78 -8.41
C ASP A 12 14.04 5.78 -9.56
N ASN A 13 15.19 5.91 -10.21
CA ASN A 13 15.60 5.04 -11.31
C ASN A 13 15.83 3.57 -10.90
N LYS A 14 15.91 3.29 -9.60
CA LYS A 14 16.10 1.96 -9.02
C LYS A 14 14.78 1.30 -8.59
N LEU A 15 13.67 2.06 -8.62
CA LEU A 15 12.42 1.76 -7.94
C LEU A 15 12.66 1.36 -6.47
N GLU A 16 13.58 2.04 -5.78
CA GLU A 16 13.57 2.04 -4.32
C GLU A 16 12.51 3.01 -3.81
N TRP A 17 11.97 2.70 -2.64
CA TRP A 17 10.82 3.42 -2.10
C TRP A 17 11.16 4.23 -0.86
N SER A 18 12.45 4.35 -0.51
CA SER A 18 12.91 5.04 0.70
C SER A 18 12.51 6.52 0.65
N THR A 19 12.83 7.21 -0.45
CA THR A 19 12.52 8.64 -0.67
C THR A 19 11.01 8.89 -0.63
N ASN A 20 10.23 8.05 -1.34
CA ASN A 20 8.77 8.10 -1.28
C ASN A 20 8.23 7.88 0.14
N THR A 21 8.77 6.88 0.87
CA THR A 21 8.36 6.58 2.25
C THR A 21 8.65 7.75 3.17
N ASP A 22 9.80 8.41 3.02
CA ASP A 22 10.12 9.60 3.80
C ASP A 22 9.16 10.76 3.53
N ALA A 23 8.82 10.99 2.26
CA ALA A 23 7.82 11.99 1.88
C ALA A 23 6.43 11.68 2.46
N VAL A 24 6.00 10.42 2.37
CA VAL A 24 4.74 9.93 2.97
C VAL A 24 4.76 10.08 4.48
N TYR A 25 5.86 9.71 5.14
CA TYR A 25 6.01 9.80 6.58
C TYR A 25 5.93 11.25 7.07
N LYS A 26 6.63 12.19 6.43
CA LYS A 26 6.57 13.62 6.78
C LYS A 26 5.14 14.16 6.67
N LYS A 27 4.44 13.84 5.58
CA LYS A 27 3.03 14.19 5.38
C LYS A 27 2.13 13.59 6.45
N ALA A 28 2.31 12.30 6.76
CA ALA A 28 1.50 11.59 7.73
C ALA A 28 1.75 12.07 9.17
N MET A 29 2.97 12.51 9.51
CA MET A 29 3.28 13.13 10.80
C MET A 29 2.50 14.43 11.04
N SER A 30 2.43 15.31 10.03
CA SER A 30 1.59 16.51 10.12
C SER A 30 0.11 16.17 10.38
N ARG A 31 -0.39 15.09 9.78
CA ARG A 31 -1.78 14.63 9.99
C ARG A 31 -1.99 14.00 11.36
N LEU A 32 -0.98 13.30 11.89
CA LEU A 32 -1.00 12.80 13.27
C LEU A 32 -1.08 13.94 14.29
N TYR A 33 -0.42 15.07 14.03
CA TYR A 33 -0.56 16.26 14.87
C TYR A 33 -2.03 16.72 14.93
N PHE A 34 -2.70 16.86 13.79
CA PHE A 34 -4.12 17.22 13.78
C PHE A 34 -5.02 16.18 14.46
N LEU A 35 -4.76 14.88 14.25
CA LEU A 35 -5.49 13.81 14.94
C LEU A 35 -5.37 13.94 16.48
N ARG A 36 -4.17 14.28 16.98
CA ARG A 36 -3.96 14.54 18.42
C ARG A 36 -4.69 15.80 18.91
N ARG A 37 -4.71 16.86 18.11
CA ARG A 37 -5.45 18.09 18.42
C ARG A 37 -6.95 17.84 18.51
N LEU A 38 -7.51 17.04 17.61
CA LEU A 38 -8.92 16.63 17.68
C LEU A 38 -9.22 15.84 18.96
N ARG A 39 -8.32 14.93 19.35
CA ARG A 39 -8.47 14.19 20.61
C ARG A 39 -8.45 15.13 21.83
N SER A 40 -7.62 16.18 21.83
CA SER A 40 -7.59 17.16 22.93
C SER A 40 -8.86 18.00 23.05
N PHE A 41 -9.68 18.09 21.99
CA PHE A 41 -11.01 18.71 22.03
C PHE A 41 -12.12 17.70 22.35
N SER A 42 -11.77 16.56 22.95
CA SER A 42 -12.71 15.52 23.37
C SER A 42 -13.59 14.96 22.23
N VAL A 43 -13.12 15.02 20.98
CA VAL A 43 -13.80 14.42 19.84
C VAL A 43 -13.91 12.90 20.05
N CYS A 44 -15.10 12.35 19.80
CA CYS A 44 -15.38 10.94 20.07
C CYS A 44 -14.56 10.00 19.16
N SER A 45 -14.29 8.78 19.64
CA SER A 45 -13.44 7.82 18.94
C SER A 45 -13.93 7.46 17.53
N ARG A 46 -15.25 7.48 17.29
CA ARG A 46 -15.83 7.25 15.95
C ARG A 46 -15.38 8.32 14.95
N MET A 47 -15.45 9.60 15.34
CA MET A 47 -15.01 10.71 14.49
C MET A 47 -13.49 10.71 14.31
N LEU A 48 -12.73 10.37 15.34
CA LEU A 48 -11.27 10.20 15.23
C LEU A 48 -10.88 9.07 14.26
N HIS A 49 -11.62 7.96 14.30
CA HIS A 49 -11.42 6.87 13.36
C HIS A 49 -11.75 7.31 11.92
N MET A 50 -12.86 8.05 11.71
CA MET A 50 -13.19 8.62 10.40
C MET A 50 -12.09 9.55 9.89
N PHE A 51 -11.57 10.45 10.74
CA PHE A 51 -10.46 11.34 10.38
C PHE A 51 -9.20 10.55 10.03
N TYR A 52 -8.87 9.51 10.81
CA TYR A 52 -7.73 8.64 10.47
C TYR A 52 -7.92 8.02 9.09
N GLN A 53 -9.08 7.44 8.79
CA GLN A 53 -9.34 6.79 7.51
C GLN A 53 -9.26 7.78 6.33
N SER A 54 -9.93 8.92 6.44
CA SER A 54 -10.04 9.88 5.33
C SER A 54 -8.78 10.73 5.11
N VAL A 55 -8.02 11.04 6.17
CA VAL A 55 -6.88 11.97 6.08
C VAL A 55 -5.53 11.26 6.22
N MET A 56 -5.34 10.42 7.23
CA MET A 56 -4.06 9.75 7.48
C MET A 56 -3.88 8.51 6.60
N ALA A 57 -4.84 7.58 6.63
CA ALA A 57 -4.75 6.32 5.89
C ALA A 57 -4.74 6.55 4.38
N SER A 58 -5.55 7.49 3.89
CA SER A 58 -5.53 7.93 2.47
C SER A 58 -4.14 8.41 2.03
N THR A 59 -3.40 9.07 2.92
CA THR A 59 -2.04 9.56 2.65
C THR A 59 -0.99 8.48 2.77
N ILE A 60 -1.04 7.67 3.83
CA ILE A 60 -0.06 6.60 4.09
C ILE A 60 -0.15 5.54 3.01
N PHE A 61 -1.36 5.19 2.57
CA PHE A 61 -1.60 4.07 1.68
C PHE A 61 -1.91 4.51 0.23
N PHE A 62 -1.70 5.79 -0.10
CA PHE A 62 -1.82 6.26 -1.47
C PHE A 62 -0.85 5.50 -2.38
N ALA A 63 -1.37 4.95 -3.49
CA ALA A 63 -0.61 4.15 -4.46
C ALA A 63 0.17 2.98 -3.83
N VAL A 64 -0.22 2.47 -2.65
CA VAL A 64 0.50 1.40 -1.94
C VAL A 64 0.62 0.10 -2.74
N VAL A 65 -0.29 -0.12 -3.70
CA VAL A 65 -0.22 -1.24 -4.64
C VAL A 65 1.05 -1.18 -5.52
N CYS A 66 1.57 0.03 -5.79
CA CYS A 66 2.76 0.25 -6.61
C CYS A 66 4.06 0.02 -5.84
N TRP A 67 4.14 0.53 -4.59
CA TRP A 67 5.39 0.58 -3.82
C TRP A 67 5.43 -0.35 -2.61
N GLY A 68 4.28 -0.87 -2.18
CA GLY A 68 4.14 -1.62 -0.94
C GLY A 68 4.93 -2.92 -0.88
N ALA A 69 5.03 -3.66 -1.99
CA ALA A 69 5.83 -4.90 -2.03
C ALA A 69 7.33 -4.63 -2.15
N GLY A 70 7.71 -3.43 -2.60
CA GLY A 70 9.11 -3.03 -2.75
C GLY A 70 9.70 -2.35 -1.52
N ILE A 71 8.89 -2.00 -0.52
CA ILE A 71 9.36 -1.27 0.66
C ILE A 71 10.40 -2.07 1.45
N LYS A 72 11.42 -1.38 1.98
CA LYS A 72 12.42 -1.99 2.86
C LYS A 72 11.84 -2.18 4.26
N ALA A 73 12.28 -3.22 4.97
CA ALA A 73 11.77 -3.53 6.32
C ALA A 73 11.91 -2.35 7.31
N LYS A 74 13.01 -1.59 7.23
CA LYS A 74 13.23 -0.38 8.04
C LYS A 74 12.13 0.68 7.82
N ASP A 75 11.72 0.86 6.57
CA ASP A 75 10.77 1.89 6.14
C ASP A 75 9.34 1.45 6.46
N ALA A 76 9.03 0.16 6.27
CA ALA A 76 7.78 -0.45 6.73
C ALA A 76 7.62 -0.30 8.25
N ASN A 77 8.66 -0.61 9.02
CA ASN A 77 8.64 -0.45 10.47
C ASN A 77 8.44 1.01 10.90
N LYS A 78 9.03 1.96 10.18
CA LYS A 78 8.84 3.40 10.41
C LYS A 78 7.36 3.81 10.23
N LEU A 79 6.71 3.37 9.16
CA LEU A 79 5.28 3.62 8.93
C LEU A 79 4.39 2.88 9.94
N ASN A 80 4.70 1.62 10.28
CA ASN A 80 3.96 0.86 11.28
C ASN A 80 4.01 1.49 12.67
N LYS A 81 5.16 2.06 13.08
CA LYS A 81 5.26 2.84 14.33
C LYS A 81 4.33 4.06 14.31
N LEU A 82 4.21 4.74 13.16
CA LEU A 82 3.30 5.88 13.00
C LEU A 82 1.83 5.45 13.09
N ILE A 83 1.47 4.35 12.41
CA ILE A 83 0.12 3.76 12.47
C ILE A 83 -0.23 3.37 13.90
N LYS A 84 0.70 2.76 14.64
CA LYS A 84 0.51 2.42 16.06
C LYS A 84 0.24 3.66 16.91
N LYS A 85 1.01 4.75 16.70
CA LYS A 85 0.78 6.03 17.38
C LYS A 85 -0.60 6.60 17.09
N ALA A 86 -1.08 6.52 15.84
CA ALA A 86 -2.43 6.93 15.49
C ALA A 86 -3.49 6.06 16.18
N GLY A 87 -3.27 4.74 16.23
CA GLY A 87 -4.17 3.80 16.92
C GLY A 87 -4.34 4.11 18.40
N CYS A 88 -3.27 4.51 19.09
CA CYS A 88 -3.33 4.99 20.47
C CYS A 88 -4.21 6.25 20.63
N VAL A 89 -4.20 7.16 19.66
CA VAL A 89 -5.02 8.39 19.71
C VAL A 89 -6.48 8.09 19.40
N VAL A 90 -6.75 7.21 18.44
CA VAL A 90 -8.10 6.77 18.08
C VAL A 90 -8.73 5.89 19.17
N GLY A 91 -7.92 5.12 19.89
CA GLY A 91 -8.35 4.15 20.89
C GLY A 91 -8.68 2.77 20.32
N CYS A 92 -8.10 2.40 19.17
CA CYS A 92 -8.30 1.07 18.57
C CYS A 92 -7.06 0.59 17.79
N LYS A 93 -6.97 -0.73 17.55
CA LYS A 93 -5.90 -1.30 16.73
C LYS A 93 -6.18 -1.06 15.25
N LEU A 94 -5.30 -0.31 14.60
CA LEU A 94 -5.37 -0.01 13.17
C LEU A 94 -4.62 -1.08 12.35
N ALA A 95 -5.04 -1.28 11.10
CA ALA A 95 -4.37 -2.21 10.19
C ALA A 95 -2.93 -1.77 9.93
N ASN A 96 -1.98 -2.70 10.06
CA ASN A 96 -0.59 -2.45 9.73
C ASN A 96 -0.37 -2.39 8.21
N LEU A 97 0.80 -1.94 7.80
CA LEU A 97 1.15 -1.78 6.40
C LEU A 97 1.01 -3.10 5.63
N ASP A 98 1.53 -4.21 6.16
CA ASP A 98 1.53 -5.51 5.49
C ASP A 98 0.13 -6.02 5.18
N LYS A 99 -0.81 -5.86 6.13
CA LYS A 99 -2.21 -6.20 5.92
C LYS A 99 -2.82 -5.35 4.80
N VAL A 100 -2.63 -4.03 4.84
CA VAL A 100 -3.20 -3.13 3.83
C VAL A 100 -2.60 -3.36 2.44
N VAL A 101 -1.28 -3.62 2.37
CA VAL A 101 -0.60 -3.99 1.12
C VAL A 101 -1.22 -5.25 0.53
N ARG A 102 -1.35 -6.31 1.35
CA ARG A 102 -1.96 -7.58 0.94
C ARG A 102 -3.38 -7.38 0.42
N ASP A 103 -4.24 -6.80 1.24
CA ASP A 103 -5.67 -6.67 0.94
C ASP A 103 -5.89 -5.84 -0.33
N ARG A 104 -5.16 -4.72 -0.50
CA ARG A 104 -5.28 -3.86 -1.68
C ARG A 104 -4.66 -4.47 -2.94
N MET A 105 -3.56 -5.23 -2.83
CA MET A 105 -2.98 -5.91 -3.99
C MET A 105 -3.91 -6.99 -4.53
N VAL A 106 -4.45 -7.82 -3.65
CA VAL A 106 -5.40 -8.88 -4.02
C VAL A 106 -6.68 -8.27 -4.60
N LEU A 107 -7.24 -7.25 -3.95
CA LEU A 107 -8.41 -6.54 -4.46
C LEU A 107 -8.17 -5.93 -5.85
N LYS A 108 -7.03 -5.26 -6.04
CA LYS A 108 -6.69 -4.65 -7.33
C LYS A 108 -6.52 -5.72 -8.41
N LEU A 109 -5.90 -6.85 -8.11
CA LEU A 109 -5.76 -7.96 -9.05
C LEU A 109 -7.12 -8.54 -9.46
N ARG A 110 -8.03 -8.78 -8.51
CA ARG A 110 -9.41 -9.21 -8.81
C ARG A 110 -10.12 -8.21 -9.70
N THR A 111 -10.00 -6.91 -9.40
CA THR A 111 -10.56 -5.85 -10.25
C THR A 111 -10.04 -5.90 -11.70
N VAL A 112 -8.78 -6.30 -11.91
CA VAL A 112 -8.23 -6.49 -13.26
C VAL A 112 -8.80 -7.76 -13.92
N MET A 113 -8.94 -8.84 -13.15
CA MET A 113 -9.48 -10.11 -13.64
C MET A 113 -10.97 -10.00 -14.01
N ASP A 114 -11.73 -9.18 -13.29
CA ASP A 114 -13.18 -9.06 -13.45
C ASP A 114 -13.59 -7.96 -14.44
N ASN A 115 -12.62 -7.19 -14.97
CA ASN A 115 -12.87 -6.10 -15.91
C ASN A 115 -12.17 -6.37 -17.26
N PRO A 116 -12.89 -6.89 -18.27
CA PRO A 116 -12.35 -7.16 -19.61
C PRO A 116 -11.77 -5.93 -20.31
N SER A 117 -12.27 -4.73 -20.03
CA SER A 117 -11.77 -3.47 -20.61
C SER A 117 -10.52 -2.95 -19.92
N HIS A 118 -10.05 -3.59 -18.85
CA HIS A 118 -8.85 -3.13 -18.15
C HIS A 118 -7.59 -3.39 -19.01
N PRO A 119 -6.66 -2.43 -19.14
CA PRO A 119 -5.47 -2.59 -20.00
C PRO A 119 -4.59 -3.81 -19.68
N PHE A 120 -4.58 -4.24 -18.42
CA PHE A 120 -3.85 -5.44 -17.96
C PHE A 120 -4.68 -6.74 -17.97
N HIS A 121 -5.96 -6.71 -18.35
CA HIS A 121 -6.84 -7.89 -18.29
C HIS A 121 -6.26 -9.06 -19.07
N ASN A 122 -5.98 -8.85 -20.36
CA ASN A 122 -5.41 -9.88 -21.24
C ASN A 122 -4.05 -10.40 -20.73
N THR A 123 -3.26 -9.58 -20.04
CA THR A 123 -2.00 -10.03 -19.44
C THR A 123 -2.23 -10.98 -18.27
N VAL A 124 -3.20 -10.66 -17.41
CA VAL A 124 -3.54 -11.51 -16.25
C VAL A 124 -4.27 -12.77 -16.69
N ASP A 125 -5.13 -12.67 -17.70
CA ASP A 125 -5.91 -13.79 -18.22
C ASP A 125 -5.03 -14.90 -18.81
N LYS A 126 -3.97 -14.51 -19.55
CA LYS A 126 -2.92 -15.44 -20.03
C LYS A 126 -2.17 -16.18 -18.93
N LEU A 127 -2.26 -15.71 -17.68
CA LEU A 127 -1.65 -16.36 -16.52
C LEU A 127 -2.63 -17.29 -15.81
N ARG A 128 -3.87 -17.46 -16.27
CA ARG A 128 -4.79 -18.43 -15.67
C ARG A 128 -4.28 -19.85 -15.85
N SER A 129 -4.36 -20.63 -14.78
CA SER A 129 -4.13 -22.07 -14.84
C SER A 129 -5.37 -22.76 -15.38
N SER A 130 -5.21 -23.74 -16.27
CA SER A 130 -6.29 -24.64 -16.70
C SER A 130 -6.65 -25.69 -15.65
N PHE A 131 -5.77 -25.91 -14.66
CA PHE A 131 -5.90 -26.99 -13.67
C PHE A 131 -6.30 -26.49 -12.28
N SER A 132 -6.35 -25.18 -12.04
CA SER A 132 -6.70 -24.61 -10.74
C SER A 132 -7.17 -23.17 -10.83
N THR A 133 -7.74 -22.67 -9.74
CA THR A 133 -8.12 -21.25 -9.59
C THR A 133 -6.92 -20.30 -9.38
N ARG A 134 -5.70 -20.84 -9.30
CA ARG A 134 -4.44 -20.09 -9.12
C ARG A 134 -3.95 -19.50 -10.44
N LEU A 135 -3.17 -18.42 -10.33
CA LEU A 135 -2.49 -17.80 -11.46
C LEU A 135 -1.04 -18.30 -11.54
N LEU A 136 -0.56 -18.50 -12.75
CA LEU A 136 0.82 -18.85 -13.06
C LEU A 136 1.74 -17.67 -12.70
N GLN A 137 2.80 -17.97 -11.94
CA GLN A 137 3.77 -16.96 -11.52
C GLN A 137 4.64 -16.54 -12.71
N PRO A 138 4.73 -15.24 -13.03
CA PRO A 138 5.65 -14.75 -14.07
C PRO A 138 7.10 -15.06 -13.72
N ARG A 139 7.91 -15.49 -14.71
CA ARG A 139 9.35 -15.65 -14.52
C ARG A 139 9.99 -14.29 -14.21
N CYS A 140 10.73 -14.22 -13.12
CA CYS A 140 11.35 -12.99 -12.65
C CYS A 140 12.87 -13.20 -12.49
N SER A 141 13.69 -12.56 -13.30
CA SER A 141 15.16 -12.57 -13.13
C SER A 141 15.66 -11.46 -12.22
N LYS A 142 14.96 -10.31 -12.19
CA LYS A 142 15.36 -9.13 -11.41
C LYS A 142 14.50 -8.98 -10.17
N GLU A 143 15.14 -8.72 -9.03
CA GLU A 143 14.45 -8.46 -7.75
C GLU A 143 13.46 -7.29 -7.84
N ARG A 144 13.82 -6.26 -8.60
CA ARG A 144 12.96 -5.12 -8.90
C ARG A 144 11.62 -5.55 -9.50
N TYR A 145 11.64 -6.46 -10.47
CA TYR A 145 10.42 -6.96 -11.10
C TYR A 145 9.65 -7.88 -10.15
N ARG A 146 10.34 -8.76 -9.42
CA ARG A 146 9.73 -9.66 -8.41
C ARG A 146 8.94 -8.90 -7.34
N LYS A 147 9.40 -7.69 -6.99
CA LYS A 147 8.77 -6.77 -6.03
C LYS A 147 7.77 -5.79 -6.64
N SER A 148 7.58 -5.81 -7.95
CA SER A 148 6.53 -5.02 -8.61
C SER A 148 5.14 -5.60 -8.38
N PHE A 149 4.11 -4.86 -8.80
CA PHE A 149 2.71 -5.22 -8.59
C PHE A 149 2.37 -6.64 -9.04
N LEU A 150 2.59 -6.98 -10.33
CA LEU A 150 2.05 -8.21 -10.91
C LEU A 150 2.60 -9.48 -10.24
N PRO A 151 3.93 -9.69 -10.12
CA PRO A 151 4.45 -10.90 -9.47
C PRO A 151 4.12 -10.97 -7.98
N SER A 152 4.00 -9.83 -7.30
CA SER A 152 3.66 -9.80 -5.87
C SER A 152 2.18 -10.05 -5.62
N ALA A 153 1.30 -9.46 -6.41
CA ALA A 153 -0.14 -9.65 -6.29
C ALA A 153 -0.55 -11.10 -6.59
N ILE A 154 0.04 -11.71 -7.64
CA ILE A 154 -0.21 -13.13 -7.97
C ILE A 154 0.23 -14.05 -6.83
N ARG A 155 1.43 -13.82 -6.29
CA ARG A 155 1.93 -14.59 -5.14
C ARG A 155 0.98 -14.51 -3.95
N LEU A 156 0.49 -13.31 -3.64
CA LEU A 156 -0.46 -13.10 -2.53
C LEU A 156 -1.80 -13.76 -2.82
N TYR A 157 -2.34 -13.59 -4.03
CA TYR A 157 -3.61 -14.19 -4.46
C TYR A 157 -3.59 -15.72 -4.37
N ASN A 158 -2.50 -16.36 -4.80
CA ASN A 158 -2.35 -17.82 -4.72
C ASN A 158 -2.22 -18.37 -3.29
N THR A 159 -1.96 -17.49 -2.31
CA THR A 159 -1.88 -17.82 -0.87
C THR A 159 -3.08 -17.31 -0.07
N SER A 160 -4.06 -16.69 -0.75
CA SER A 160 -5.26 -16.12 -0.13
C SER A 160 -6.37 -17.15 -0.04
#